data_AF-A0A1H9XKK5-F1
#
_entry.id   AF-A0A1H9XKK5-F1
#
_cell.length_a   1.000
_cell.length_b   1.000
_cell.length_c   1.000
_cell.angle_alpha   90.00
_cell.angle_beta   90.00
_cell.angle_gamma   90.00
#
_symmetry.space_group_name_H-M   'P 1'
#
loop_
_entity.id
_entity.type
_entity.pdbx_description
1 polymer ?
#
loop_
_entity_poly.entity_id
_entity_poly.type
_entity_poly.pdbx_seq_one_letter_code
_entity_poly.pdbx_strand_id
1 'polypeptide(L)'
;MPPSRRFLVSALIGSAVLVVPLTFFTIAIAGMYVSDGLEHGKSIWPAVHIIFLPSIVVVPIVTGSMAIFGLPVHWLLVRTHRASDLAYSLTGGLIGFALPMLMVLINGSADSSYLAMLGFVSGAATGHAWWRGKPTGIE
;
A
#
# COMPACT_ATOMS: atom_id res chain seq x y z
N MET A 1 13.36 14.93 10.50
CA MET A 1 13.55 14.34 9.15
C MET A 1 13.15 15.36 8.08
N PRO A 2 13.86 15.44 6.95
CA PRO A 2 13.41 16.23 5.81
C PRO A 2 12.07 15.69 5.26
N PRO A 3 11.20 16.55 4.68
CA PRO A 3 9.85 16.18 4.24
C PRO A 3 9.85 15.06 3.19
N SER A 4 10.82 15.04 2.28
CA SER A 4 11.01 13.98 1.28
C SER A 4 11.26 12.60 1.92
N ARG A 5 12.11 12.54 2.95
CA ARG A 5 12.41 11.28 3.66
C ARG A 5 11.19 10.75 4.41
N ARG A 6 10.38 11.64 5.00
CA ARG A 6 9.13 11.26 5.69
C ARG A 6 8.12 10.66 4.72
N PHE A 7 7.98 11.31 3.57
CA PHE A 7 7.10 10.83 2.51
C PHE A 7 7.49 9.42 2.09
N LEU A 8 8.78 9.21 1.80
CA LEU A 8 9.29 7.92 1.36
C LEU A 8 9.13 6.83 2.43
N VAL A 9 9.47 7.12 3.69
CA VAL A 9 9.33 6.15 4.80
C VAL A 9 7.86 5.76 5.02
N SER A 10 6.96 6.73 4.97
CA SER A 10 5.53 6.46 5.19
C SER A 10 4.93 5.66 4.02
N ALA A 11 5.32 5.99 2.78
CA ALA A 11 4.94 5.22 1.61
C ALA A 11 5.45 3.77 1.70
N LEU A 12 6.71 3.56 2.09
CA LEU A 12 7.30 2.23 2.26
C LEU A 12 6.58 1.42 3.35
N ILE A 13 6.26 2.04 4.49
CA ILE A 13 5.50 1.36 5.58
C ILE A 13 4.12 0.96 5.06
N GLY A 14 3.42 1.89 4.40
CA GLY A 14 2.13 1.63 3.76
C GLY A 14 2.17 0.47 2.78
N SER A 15 3.12 0.50 1.85
CA SER A 15 3.34 -0.55 0.88
C SER A 15 3.70 -1.87 1.55
N ALA A 16 4.54 -1.89 2.57
CA ALA A 16 4.93 -3.11 3.26
C ALA A 16 3.73 -3.85 3.88
N VAL A 17 2.74 -3.12 4.43
CA VAL A 17 1.52 -3.71 4.99
C VAL A 17 0.72 -4.49 3.94
N LEU A 18 0.79 -4.10 2.65
CA LEU A 18 0.16 -4.84 1.54
C LEU A 18 1.09 -5.88 0.92
N VAL A 19 2.33 -5.50 0.66
CA VAL A 19 3.31 -6.33 -0.04
C VAL A 19 3.63 -7.57 0.77
N VAL A 20 3.82 -7.47 2.09
CA VAL A 20 4.22 -8.63 2.90
C VAL A 20 3.21 -9.77 2.83
N PRO A 21 1.90 -9.57 3.12
CA PRO A 21 0.90 -10.63 2.97
C PRO A 21 0.78 -11.16 1.55
N LEU A 22 0.81 -10.26 0.55
CA LEU A 22 0.72 -10.67 -0.86
C LEU A 22 1.93 -11.48 -1.29
N THR A 23 3.14 -11.13 -0.85
CA THR A 23 4.36 -11.86 -1.16
C THR A 23 4.36 -13.24 -0.52
N PHE A 24 3.84 -13.41 0.71
CA PHE A 24 3.65 -14.75 1.28
C PHE A 24 2.73 -15.62 0.42
N PHE A 25 1.62 -15.03 -0.07
CA PHE A 25 0.70 -15.74 -0.97
C PHE A 25 1.35 -16.07 -2.31
N THR A 26 2.10 -15.14 -2.91
CA THR A 26 2.77 -15.38 -4.20
C THR A 26 3.95 -16.33 -4.08
N ILE A 27 4.64 -16.41 -2.93
CA ILE A 27 5.65 -17.43 -2.67
C ILE A 27 5.05 -18.83 -2.69
N ALA A 28 3.86 -19.03 -2.08
CA ALA A 28 3.19 -20.32 -2.10
C ALA A 28 2.87 -20.77 -3.55
N ILE A 29 2.36 -19.84 -4.37
CA ILE A 29 2.10 -20.08 -5.79
C ILE A 29 3.41 -20.34 -6.55
N ALA A 30 4.44 -19.51 -6.33
CA ALA A 30 5.73 -19.66 -6.99
C ALA A 30 6.39 -21.01 -6.67
N GLY A 31 6.22 -21.53 -5.45
CA GLY A 31 6.66 -22.87 -5.07
C GLY A 31 6.06 -23.98 -5.94
N MET A 32 4.76 -23.86 -6.27
CA MET A 32 4.10 -24.80 -7.19
C MET A 32 4.75 -24.74 -8.58
N TYR A 33 5.03 -23.53 -9.10
CA TYR A 33 5.69 -23.36 -10.40
C TYR A 33 7.14 -23.89 -10.42
N VAL A 34 7.86 -23.78 -9.31
CA VAL A 34 9.23 -24.32 -9.20
C VAL A 34 9.19 -25.85 -9.20
N SER A 35 8.28 -26.48 -8.46
CA SER A 35 8.10 -27.94 -8.49
C SER A 35 7.79 -28.43 -9.90
N ASP A 36 6.86 -27.76 -10.57
CA ASP A 36 6.44 -28.08 -11.94
C ASP A 36 7.60 -27.93 -12.94
N GLY A 37 8.45 -26.92 -12.73
CA GLY A 37 9.65 -26.68 -13.54
C GLY A 37 10.75 -27.72 -13.35
N LEU A 38 10.94 -28.21 -12.12
CA LEU A 38 11.89 -29.29 -11.82
C LEU A 38 11.44 -30.62 -12.43
N GLU A 39 10.15 -30.92 -12.40
CA GLU A 39 9.59 -32.17 -12.92
C GLU A 39 9.53 -32.20 -14.45
N HIS A 40 9.23 -31.08 -15.10
CA HIS A 40 8.97 -31.00 -16.54
C HIS A 40 10.06 -30.27 -17.34
N GLY A 41 11.17 -29.88 -16.70
CA GLY A 41 12.26 -29.11 -17.33
C GLY A 41 11.85 -27.72 -17.80
N LYS A 42 10.80 -27.13 -17.21
CA LYS A 42 10.33 -25.78 -17.57
C LYS A 42 11.19 -24.70 -16.92
N SER A 43 11.18 -23.53 -17.53
CA SER A 43 11.87 -22.34 -17.01
C SER A 43 11.34 -21.91 -15.64
N ILE A 44 12.24 -21.60 -14.70
CA ILE A 44 11.94 -21.07 -13.36
C ILE A 44 11.67 -19.56 -13.35
N TRP A 45 11.90 -18.87 -14.47
CA TRP A 45 11.72 -17.41 -14.58
C TRP A 45 10.31 -16.90 -14.21
N PRO A 46 9.20 -17.61 -14.51
CA PRO A 46 7.87 -17.19 -14.09
C PRO A 46 7.72 -17.10 -12.57
N ALA A 47 8.34 -18.01 -11.81
CA ALA A 47 8.28 -18.01 -10.35
C ALA A 47 8.93 -16.74 -9.75
N VAL A 48 10.06 -16.32 -10.32
CA VAL A 48 10.75 -15.08 -9.92
C VAL A 48 9.84 -13.87 -10.17
N HIS A 49 9.22 -13.78 -11.35
CA HIS A 49 8.31 -12.67 -11.68
C HIS A 49 7.11 -12.61 -10.71
N ILE A 50 6.53 -13.76 -10.38
CA ILE A 50 5.38 -13.86 -9.46
C ILE A 50 5.71 -13.32 -8.06
N ILE A 51 6.94 -13.55 -7.57
CA ILE A 51 7.37 -13.07 -6.25
C ILE A 51 7.55 -11.55 -6.22
N PHE A 52 8.11 -10.96 -7.28
CA PHE A 52 8.39 -9.51 -7.34
C PHE A 52 7.20 -8.66 -7.80
N LEU A 53 6.22 -9.26 -8.47
CA LEU A 53 5.05 -8.57 -9.01
C LEU A 53 4.31 -7.68 -7.98
N PRO A 54 4.02 -8.16 -6.75
CA PRO A 54 3.32 -7.34 -5.76
C PRO A 54 4.09 -6.06 -5.41
N SER A 55 5.40 -6.14 -5.24
CA SER A 55 6.24 -4.97 -4.91
C SER A 55 6.26 -3.94 -6.04
N ILE A 56 6.41 -4.41 -7.29
CA ILE A 56 6.45 -3.55 -8.48
C ILE A 56 5.14 -2.80 -8.67
N VAL A 57 4.01 -3.42 -8.34
CA VAL A 57 2.68 -2.81 -8.53
C VAL A 57 2.29 -1.95 -7.32
N VAL A 58 2.46 -2.43 -6.10
CA VAL A 58 1.95 -1.77 -4.89
C VAL A 58 2.74 -0.50 -4.55
N VAL A 59 4.07 -0.51 -4.69
CA VAL A 59 4.89 0.65 -4.29
C VAL A 59 4.55 1.90 -5.11
N PRO A 60 4.49 1.86 -6.46
CA PRO A 60 4.10 3.03 -7.25
C PRO A 60 2.67 3.48 -6.99
N ILE A 61 1.72 2.55 -6.77
CA ILE A 61 0.33 2.89 -6.48
C ILE A 61 0.25 3.66 -5.15
N VAL A 62 0.80 3.10 -4.06
CA VAL A 62 0.78 3.75 -2.75
C VAL A 62 1.48 5.12 -2.81
N THR A 63 2.64 5.18 -3.45
CA THR A 63 3.41 6.42 -3.62
C THR A 63 2.62 7.47 -4.42
N GLY A 64 1.99 7.06 -5.53
CA GLY A 64 1.17 7.93 -6.37
C GLY A 64 -0.07 8.43 -5.64
N SER A 65 -0.81 7.54 -4.97
CA SER A 65 -1.98 7.90 -4.16
C SER A 65 -1.62 8.86 -3.04
N MET A 66 -0.47 8.67 -2.42
CA MET A 66 0.03 9.54 -1.36
C MET A 66 0.44 10.92 -1.87
N ALA A 67 1.00 11.01 -3.08
CA ALA A 67 1.29 12.28 -3.73
C ALA A 67 0.01 13.03 -4.15
N ILE A 68 -0.93 12.31 -4.76
CA ILE A 68 -2.17 12.89 -5.32
C ILE A 68 -3.17 13.27 -4.23
N PHE A 69 -3.37 12.39 -3.24
CA PHE A 69 -4.38 12.59 -2.19
C PHE A 69 -3.76 12.96 -0.84
N GLY A 70 -2.65 12.32 -0.47
CA GLY A 70 -2.01 12.53 0.84
C GLY A 70 -1.46 13.94 1.04
N LEU A 71 -0.77 14.51 0.04
CA LEU A 71 -0.22 15.87 0.14
C LEU A 71 -1.31 16.96 0.24
N PRO A 72 -2.35 16.99 -0.61
CA PRO A 72 -3.44 17.97 -0.46
C PRO A 72 -4.19 17.84 0.87
N VAL A 73 -4.47 16.60 1.31
CA VAL A 73 -5.11 16.34 2.61
C VAL A 73 -4.23 16.84 3.76
N HIS A 74 -2.92 16.57 3.71
CA HIS A 74 -1.98 17.05 4.71
C HIS A 74 -2.03 18.58 4.82
N TRP A 75 -1.96 19.28 3.69
CA TRP A 75 -2.04 20.74 3.64
C TRP A 75 -3.37 21.27 4.20
N LEU A 76 -4.50 20.66 3.83
CA LEU A 76 -5.82 21.04 4.34
C LEU A 76 -5.96 20.85 5.85
N LEU A 77 -5.48 19.72 6.38
CA LEU A 77 -5.53 19.41 7.82
C LEU A 77 -4.65 20.35 8.64
N VAL A 78 -3.48 20.72 8.12
CA VAL A 78 -2.60 21.71 8.75
C VAL A 78 -3.25 23.09 8.74
N ARG A 79 -3.81 23.51 7.60
CA ARG A 79 -4.46 24.82 7.45
C ARG A 79 -5.70 24.98 8.35
N THR A 80 -6.41 23.89 8.62
CA THR A 80 -7.61 23.89 9.46
C THR A 80 -7.32 23.68 10.95
N HIS A 81 -6.05 23.51 11.34
CA HIS A 81 -5.65 23.16 12.72
C HIS A 81 -6.33 21.88 13.26
N ARG A 82 -6.81 20.99 12.37
CA ARG A 82 -7.43 19.71 12.72
C ARG A 82 -6.50 18.52 12.52
N ALA A 83 -5.20 18.78 12.44
CA ALA A 83 -4.21 17.74 12.22
C ALA A 83 -4.09 16.88 13.49
N SER A 84 -4.58 15.64 13.43
CA SER A 84 -4.48 14.64 14.51
C SER A 84 -4.11 13.27 13.94
N ASP A 85 -3.51 12.40 14.75
CA ASP A 85 -3.14 11.03 14.34
C ASP A 85 -4.32 10.27 13.72
N LEU A 86 -5.48 10.38 14.38
CA LEU A 86 -6.73 9.76 13.95
C LEU A 86 -7.23 10.33 12.62
N ALA A 87 -7.11 11.64 12.38
CA ALA A 87 -7.50 12.24 11.11
C ALA A 87 -6.64 11.72 9.94
N TYR A 88 -5.32 11.56 10.14
CA TYR A 88 -4.43 11.03 9.10
C TYR A 88 -4.71 9.56 8.84
N SER A 89 -4.88 8.77 9.90
CA SER A 89 -5.16 7.33 9.80
C SER A 89 -6.52 7.07 9.12
N LEU A 90 -7.58 7.79 9.52
CA LEU A 90 -8.89 7.63 8.88
C LEU A 90 -8.89 8.10 7.43
N THR A 91 -8.29 9.26 7.13
CA THR A 91 -8.30 9.76 5.75
C THR A 91 -7.47 8.85 4.84
N GLY A 92 -6.31 8.39 5.32
CA GLY A 92 -5.50 7.39 4.63
C GLY A 92 -6.27 6.09 4.40
N GLY A 93 -6.94 5.58 5.43
CA GLY A 93 -7.75 4.36 5.33
C GLY A 93 -8.92 4.50 4.35
N LEU A 94 -9.66 5.62 4.40
CA LEU A 94 -10.77 5.87 3.47
C LEU A 94 -10.30 5.96 2.01
N ILE A 95 -9.19 6.64 1.74
CA ILE A 95 -8.60 6.69 0.39
C ILE A 95 -8.13 5.30 -0.04
N GLY A 96 -7.43 4.59 0.85
CA GLY A 96 -6.95 3.24 0.62
C GLY A 96 -8.07 2.22 0.39
N PHE A 97 -9.25 2.44 0.99
CA PHE A 97 -10.46 1.65 0.73
C PHE A 97 -11.12 2.02 -0.60
N ALA A 98 -11.25 3.32 -0.87
CA ALA A 98 -11.99 3.82 -2.02
C ALA A 98 -11.36 3.40 -3.36
N LEU A 99 -10.02 3.38 -3.44
CA LEU A 99 -9.32 3.05 -4.69
C LEU A 99 -9.56 1.60 -5.17
N PRO A 100 -9.33 0.54 -4.36
CA PRO A 100 -9.69 -0.81 -4.76
C PRO A 100 -11.20 -1.00 -4.90
N MET A 101 -12.02 -0.38 -4.04
CA MET A 101 -13.48 -0.50 -4.13
C MET A 101 -14.03 0.04 -5.46
N LEU A 102 -13.46 1.13 -5.98
CA LEU A 102 -13.81 1.67 -7.29
C LEU A 102 -13.48 0.66 -8.41
N MET A 103 -12.36 -0.06 -8.31
CA MET A 103 -12.02 -1.13 -9.26
C MET A 103 -12.97 -2.32 -9.16
N VAL A 104 -13.40 -2.69 -7.95
CA VAL A 104 -14.42 -3.73 -7.73
C VAL A 104 -15.74 -3.34 -8.40
N LEU A 105 -16.18 -2.10 -8.22
CA LEU A 105 -17.42 -1.58 -8.82
C LEU A 105 -17.36 -1.58 -10.35
N ILE A 106 -16.21 -1.24 -10.94
CA ILE A 106 -16.02 -1.23 -12.40
C ILE A 106 -15.98 -2.64 -12.98
N ASN A 107 -15.31 -3.57 -12.30
CA ASN A 107 -15.14 -4.95 -12.81
C ASN A 107 -16.31 -5.88 -12.48
N GLY A 108 -17.20 -5.50 -11.56
CA GLY A 108 -18.37 -6.29 -11.16
C GLY A 108 -18.05 -7.59 -10.41
N SER A 109 -16.78 -7.84 -10.06
CA SER A 109 -16.35 -9.04 -9.34
C SER A 109 -16.31 -8.80 -7.83
N ALA A 110 -17.25 -9.40 -7.10
CA ALA A 110 -17.30 -9.35 -5.64
C ALA A 110 -16.09 -10.01 -4.97
N ASP A 111 -15.39 -10.90 -5.69
CA ASP A 111 -14.22 -11.60 -5.18
C ASP A 111 -13.11 -10.63 -4.80
N SER A 112 -13.06 -9.43 -5.37
CA SER A 112 -12.01 -8.44 -5.11
C SER A 112 -12.23 -7.58 -3.86
N SER A 113 -13.33 -7.77 -3.12
CA SER A 113 -13.71 -6.93 -1.98
C SER A 113 -12.71 -6.96 -0.82
N TYR A 114 -12.00 -8.08 -0.61
CA TYR A 114 -10.95 -8.18 0.40
C TYR A 114 -9.77 -7.23 0.13
N LEU A 115 -9.51 -6.87 -1.13
CA LEU A 115 -8.47 -5.91 -1.50
C LEU A 115 -8.81 -4.51 -1.00
N ALA A 116 -10.09 -4.14 -0.91
CA ALA A 116 -10.52 -2.87 -0.34
C ALA A 116 -10.27 -2.80 1.17
N MET A 117 -10.49 -3.90 1.90
CA MET A 117 -10.14 -3.99 3.32
C MET A 117 -8.63 -3.90 3.56
N LEU A 118 -7.83 -4.62 2.75
CA LEU A 118 -6.38 -4.52 2.82
C LEU A 118 -5.90 -3.10 2.48
N GLY A 119 -6.50 -2.47 1.48
CA GLY A 119 -6.25 -1.08 1.12
C GLY A 119 -6.58 -0.11 2.26
N PHE A 120 -7.69 -0.33 2.98
CA PHE A 120 -8.02 0.45 4.18
C PHE A 120 -6.94 0.36 5.25
N VAL A 121 -6.51 -0.85 5.61
CA VAL A 121 -5.50 -1.06 6.67
C VAL A 121 -4.16 -0.45 6.27
N SER A 122 -3.75 -0.65 5.02
CA SER A 122 -2.53 -0.06 4.47
C SER A 122 -2.57 1.46 4.42
N GLY A 123 -3.67 2.03 3.95
CA GLY A 123 -3.87 3.47 3.92
C GLY A 123 -3.85 4.08 5.32
N ALA A 124 -4.48 3.41 6.30
CA ALA A 124 -4.45 3.85 7.69
C ALA A 124 -3.04 3.80 8.28
N ALA A 125 -2.30 2.71 8.04
CA ALA A 125 -0.90 2.59 8.46
C ALA A 125 0.00 3.66 7.81
N THR A 126 -0.22 3.97 6.53
CA THR A 126 0.49 5.03 5.80
C THR A 126 0.24 6.40 6.45
N GLY A 127 -1.02 6.72 6.74
CA GLY A 127 -1.41 7.96 7.40
C GLY A 127 -0.83 8.09 8.81
N HIS A 128 -0.89 7.01 9.59
CA HIS A 128 -0.29 6.93 10.92
C HIS A 128 1.23 7.15 10.89
N ALA A 129 1.93 6.45 9.98
CA ALA A 129 3.37 6.58 9.80
C ALA A 129 3.76 8.02 9.41
N TRP A 130 2.98 8.67 8.55
CA TRP A 130 3.20 10.06 8.18
C TRP A 130 3.05 11.00 9.38
N TRP A 131 2.00 10.82 10.18
CA TRP A 131 1.78 11.61 11.38
C TRP A 131 2.93 11.46 12.38
N ARG A 132 3.31 10.21 12.69
CA ARG A 132 4.43 9.90 13.60
C ARG A 132 5.78 10.39 13.08
N GLY A 133 5.94 10.48 11.77
CA GLY A 133 7.15 11.01 11.14
C GLY A 133 7.38 12.50 11.37
N LYS A 134 6.36 13.28 11.81
CA LYS A 134 6.48 14.72 12.09
C LYS A 134 7.60 15.01 13.09
N PRO A 135 8.26 16.18 13.00
CA PRO A 135 9.29 16.53 13.96
C PRO A 135 8.58 16.82 15.28
N THR A 136 8.86 16.04 16.30
CA THR A 136 8.58 16.43 17.69
C THR A 136 9.39 17.70 17.97
N GLY A 137 8.78 18.88 17.83
CA GLY A 137 9.50 20.14 18.04
C GLY A 137 8.92 21.41 17.42
N ILE A 138 7.63 21.44 17.08
CA ILE A 138 6.93 22.72 16.90
C ILE A 138 5.65 22.62 17.73
N GLU A 139 5.82 22.84 19.03
CA GLU A 139 4.82 23.50 19.87
C GLU A 139 5.15 24.99 19.87
#